data_AF-A0A1I6XV37-F1
#
_entry.id   AF-A0A1I6XV37-F1
#
_cell.length_a   1.000
_cell.length_b   1.000
_cell.length_c   1.000
_cell.angle_alpha   90.00
_cell.angle_beta   90.00
_cell.angle_gamma   90.00
#
_symmetry.space_group_name_H-M   'P 1'
#
loop_
_entity.id
_entity.type
_entity.pdbx_description
1 polymer ?
#
loop_
_entity_poly.entity_id
_entity_poly.type
_entity_poly.pdbx_seq_one_letter_code
_entity_poly.pdbx_strand_id
1 'polypeptide(L)'
;MNEEKLDPKDEQNKAQNDASESTNDATNETSSSDQPADDLHAEKQRRKKAFEHLYNNDNMYDDPIEGDPTKIKINTDVKEGVKSIFNFLKDTVSFQDGADINGTIKNIREGINFVGPNVWVLMCSIVVASVGLNTNSVAVIIGAMLISPLMGPIRGMGLGVGTNDIKLIVDSLKNFGVAVGISLLTAYIYFLITPLHGLTPELEARTGPNLMDVFIAFFGGLAGIIAASRGDNNTVIPGVAIATALMPPLCTAGYGLANGNWQFFFGASYLFLINTLFICLSTILVVRYLKFPIRHFINPKVEKKVKVVSTVLIFLVIVPSVYLFYGKVQETIFTENATNYIRNVIETDETLDVNQKFDLTGEVPKVEVILTNKTVPQSTLDVWNAQLKTYNLSTDNISIIQGEDVDEKLKEYLDEFKNKNLSSGAGYDVIKQKDELIRDLNIQNATLKNSIDQLKNQKVNARTLASTIALHYPEVESIEVLSGVHAQNDQVNDTIFALAVHYFDSLEVDKLKVNEKLRRQLEIQLKDQNLLGNFKVKVYNQ
;
A
#
# COMPACT_ATOMS: atom_id res chain seq x y z
N MET A 1 -14.97 64.03 -0.51
CA MET A 1 -14.60 65.34 -1.06
C MET A 1 -13.40 65.09 -1.97
N ASN A 2 -13.54 65.55 -3.22
CA ASN A 2 -12.64 65.43 -4.37
C ASN A 2 -12.75 64.15 -5.23
N GLU A 3 -13.31 64.40 -6.41
CA GLU A 3 -13.38 63.57 -7.62
C GLU A 3 -11.98 63.37 -8.24
N GLU A 4 -11.74 62.22 -8.88
CA GLU A 4 -10.96 62.19 -10.12
C GLU A 4 -11.34 60.99 -11.01
N LYS A 5 -11.23 61.21 -12.32
CA LYS A 5 -11.89 60.52 -13.44
C LYS A 5 -11.26 59.18 -13.82
N LEU A 6 -12.08 58.33 -14.44
CA LEU A 6 -11.70 57.14 -15.22
C LEU A 6 -10.83 57.50 -16.44
N ASP A 7 -9.80 56.69 -16.73
CA ASP A 7 -9.16 56.56 -18.05
C ASP A 7 -9.13 55.05 -18.45
N PRO A 8 -9.80 54.63 -19.54
CA PRO A 8 -9.87 53.24 -19.95
C PRO A 8 -8.77 52.94 -20.99
N LYS A 9 -7.60 52.47 -20.56
CA LYS A 9 -6.53 52.06 -21.48
C LYS A 9 -5.77 50.76 -21.23
N ASP A 10 -6.02 50.03 -20.14
CA ASP A 10 -5.20 48.84 -19.86
C ASP A 10 -5.89 47.48 -20.04
N GLU A 11 -7.14 47.44 -20.53
CA GLU A 11 -7.84 46.17 -20.82
C GLU A 11 -7.83 45.75 -22.31
N GLN A 12 -7.26 46.55 -23.23
CA GLN A 12 -7.17 46.18 -24.65
C GLN A 12 -5.81 45.58 -25.08
N ASN A 13 -4.81 45.51 -24.20
CA ASN A 13 -3.46 45.09 -24.58
C ASN A 13 -3.13 43.60 -24.38
N LYS A 14 -4.14 42.73 -24.23
CA LYS A 14 -3.92 41.28 -24.09
C LYS A 14 -4.63 40.39 -25.10
N ALA A 15 -5.30 40.99 -26.10
CA ALA A 15 -5.98 40.26 -27.16
C ALA A 15 -5.33 40.46 -28.56
N GLN A 16 -4.13 41.04 -28.63
CA GLN A 16 -3.56 41.52 -29.90
C GLN A 16 -2.09 41.14 -30.12
N ASN A 17 -1.66 39.97 -29.62
CA ASN A 17 -0.35 39.39 -29.96
C ASN A 17 -0.40 37.97 -30.56
N ASP A 18 -1.60 37.39 -30.75
CA ASP A 18 -1.76 36.03 -31.31
C ASP A 18 -2.31 36.00 -32.75
N ALA A 19 -2.24 37.11 -33.48
CA ALA A 19 -2.68 37.17 -34.89
C ALA A 19 -1.78 38.09 -35.73
N SER A 20 -0.49 37.75 -35.82
CA SER A 20 0.43 38.38 -36.78
C SER A 20 1.47 37.38 -37.28
N GLU A 21 0.99 36.33 -37.94
CA GLU A 21 1.76 35.64 -38.99
C GLU A 21 0.80 35.02 -40.03
N SER A 22 -0.16 35.82 -40.47
CA SER A 22 -0.88 35.55 -41.71
C SER A 22 -1.08 36.86 -42.46
N THR A 23 -0.90 36.79 -43.77
CA THR A 23 -1.36 37.78 -44.78
C THR A 23 -0.65 39.14 -44.78
N ASN A 24 0.51 39.19 -45.44
CA ASN A 24 0.91 40.35 -46.21
C ASN A 24 1.10 39.88 -47.66
N ASP A 25 0.13 40.21 -48.52
CA ASP A 25 0.41 40.92 -49.78
C ASP A 25 -0.87 41.04 -50.61
N ALA A 26 -1.39 42.27 -50.72
CA ALA A 26 -1.91 42.81 -51.98
C ALA A 26 -2.23 44.32 -51.87
N THR A 27 -1.96 45.02 -52.98
CA THR A 27 -2.33 46.42 -53.38
C THR A 27 -1.28 47.50 -53.06
N ASN A 28 -0.84 48.38 -53.97
CA ASN A 28 -1.18 48.60 -55.38
C ASN A 28 -0.14 49.47 -56.14
N GLU A 29 -0.03 49.25 -57.46
CA GLU A 29 0.28 50.18 -58.58
C GLU A 29 1.59 51.02 -58.65
N THR A 30 2.44 50.76 -59.68
CA THR A 30 2.50 51.54 -60.94
C THR A 30 3.62 51.11 -61.92
N SER A 31 3.23 51.00 -63.21
CA SER A 31 3.95 51.24 -64.50
C SER A 31 5.21 50.46 -64.94
N SER A 32 5.27 50.31 -66.28
CA SER A 32 6.36 49.88 -67.20
C SER A 32 6.39 48.38 -67.52
N SER A 33 5.78 47.95 -68.64
CA SER A 33 6.26 47.96 -70.05
C SER A 33 7.18 46.77 -70.40
N ASP A 34 6.61 45.87 -71.20
CA ASP A 34 7.24 44.97 -72.20
C ASP A 34 8.21 43.84 -71.78
N GLN A 35 7.99 42.67 -72.44
CA GLN A 35 8.86 41.47 -72.65
C GLN A 35 8.60 40.22 -71.77
N PRO A 36 8.97 38.98 -72.22
CA PRO A 36 8.26 38.17 -73.23
C PRO A 36 7.89 36.75 -72.71
N ALA A 37 7.21 35.96 -73.53
CA ALA A 37 6.59 34.65 -73.24
C ALA A 37 7.51 33.48 -72.77
N ASP A 38 8.76 33.73 -72.37
CA ASP A 38 9.72 32.69 -71.92
C ASP A 38 9.55 32.32 -70.44
N ASP A 39 8.96 33.18 -69.61
CA ASP A 39 8.91 32.96 -68.16
C ASP A 39 7.82 31.96 -67.73
N LEU A 40 6.73 31.86 -68.50
CA LEU A 40 5.64 30.91 -68.23
C LEU A 40 6.07 29.45 -68.46
N HIS A 41 7.00 29.21 -69.40
CA HIS A 41 7.57 27.90 -69.65
C HIS A 41 8.57 27.49 -68.55
N ALA A 42 9.36 28.45 -68.05
CA ALA A 42 10.27 28.24 -66.92
C ALA A 42 9.50 27.95 -65.62
N GLU A 43 8.38 28.64 -65.38
CA GLU A 43 7.55 28.43 -64.20
C GLU A 43 6.79 27.09 -64.24
N LYS A 44 6.28 26.69 -65.41
CA LYS A 44 5.71 25.35 -65.59
C LYS A 44 6.74 24.25 -65.39
N GLN A 45 7.99 24.43 -65.84
CA GLN A 45 9.07 23.47 -65.60
C GLN A 45 9.48 23.42 -64.11
N ARG A 46 9.50 24.57 -63.42
CA ARG A 46 9.75 24.61 -61.96
C ARG A 46 8.65 23.92 -61.17
N ARG A 47 7.36 24.13 -61.52
CA ARG A 47 6.24 23.40 -60.90
C ARG A 47 6.27 21.91 -61.22
N LYS A 48 6.68 21.52 -62.43
CA LYS A 48 6.81 20.10 -62.81
C LYS A 48 7.96 19.42 -62.04
N LYS A 49 9.10 20.08 -61.87
CA LYS A 49 10.21 19.60 -61.03
C LYS A 49 9.86 19.56 -59.54
N ALA A 50 9.09 20.54 -59.05
CA ALA A 50 8.59 20.55 -57.68
C ALA A 50 7.56 19.43 -57.44
N PHE A 51 6.75 19.09 -58.43
CA PHE A 51 5.82 17.95 -58.37
C PHE A 51 6.55 16.59 -58.48
N GLU A 52 7.58 16.47 -59.32
CA GLU A 52 8.42 15.27 -59.39
C GLU A 52 9.15 15.00 -58.07
N HIS A 53 9.61 16.05 -57.37
CA HIS A 53 10.24 15.92 -56.06
C HIS A 53 9.25 15.52 -54.94
N LEU A 54 7.94 15.77 -55.12
CA LEU A 54 6.89 15.33 -54.20
C LEU A 54 6.45 13.89 -54.48
N TYR A 55 6.52 13.41 -55.73
CA TYR A 55 6.15 12.04 -56.09
C TYR A 55 7.30 11.03 -55.86
N ASN A 56 8.57 11.47 -55.96
CA ASN A 56 9.73 10.61 -55.69
C ASN A 56 10.08 10.46 -54.20
N ASN A 57 9.39 11.18 -53.29
CA ASN A 57 9.71 11.13 -51.86
C ASN A 57 8.95 10.02 -51.09
N ASP A 58 8.09 9.26 -51.76
CA ASP A 58 7.36 8.12 -51.17
C ASP A 58 8.08 6.77 -51.34
N ASN A 59 9.24 6.73 -52.02
CA ASN A 59 10.09 5.54 -52.08
C ASN A 59 11.25 5.64 -51.07
N MET A 60 10.92 5.72 -49.78
CA MET A 60 11.91 5.56 -48.69
C MET A 60 12.39 4.10 -48.52
N TYR A 61 12.12 3.23 -49.51
CA TYR A 61 12.43 1.79 -49.54
C TYR A 61 13.03 1.34 -50.88
N ASP A 62 13.62 2.24 -51.67
CA ASP A 62 14.32 1.90 -52.94
C ASP A 62 15.84 1.75 -52.77
N ASP A 63 16.32 1.54 -51.54
CA ASP A 63 17.70 1.06 -51.35
C ASP A 63 17.75 -0.40 -51.83
N PRO A 64 18.56 -0.73 -52.86
CA PRO A 64 18.68 -2.11 -53.30
C PRO A 64 19.19 -2.95 -52.13
N ILE A 65 18.40 -3.95 -51.72
CA ILE A 65 18.78 -4.87 -50.66
C ILE A 65 20.05 -5.58 -51.12
N GLU A 66 21.19 -5.19 -50.55
CA GLU A 66 22.49 -5.74 -50.91
C GLU A 66 22.64 -7.14 -50.29
N GLY A 67 22.14 -8.15 -51.00
CA GLY A 67 22.17 -9.55 -50.59
C GLY A 67 20.83 -10.26 -50.77
N ASP A 68 20.88 -11.58 -50.80
CA ASP A 68 19.70 -12.45 -50.89
C ASP A 68 18.97 -12.48 -49.51
N PRO A 69 17.80 -11.83 -49.34
CA PRO A 69 17.11 -11.75 -48.05
C PRO A 69 16.59 -13.12 -47.57
N THR A 70 16.54 -14.11 -48.46
CA THR A 70 16.13 -15.49 -48.15
C THR A 70 17.28 -16.36 -47.63
N LYS A 71 18.54 -15.89 -47.69
CA LYS A 71 19.69 -16.60 -47.10
C LYS A 71 19.98 -16.12 -45.69
N ILE A 72 19.09 -16.45 -44.75
CA ILE A 72 19.40 -16.36 -43.33
C ILE A 72 20.46 -17.43 -43.05
N LYS A 73 21.73 -17.02 -42.90
CA LYS A 73 22.81 -17.91 -42.45
C LYS A 73 22.55 -18.29 -40.99
N ILE A 74 21.72 -19.31 -40.77
CA ILE A 74 21.56 -19.91 -39.45
C ILE A 74 22.82 -20.73 -39.20
N ASN A 75 23.77 -20.10 -38.52
CA ASN A 75 24.99 -20.74 -38.09
C ASN A 75 24.64 -21.86 -37.09
N THR A 76 24.95 -23.11 -37.46
CA THR A 76 24.47 -24.31 -36.75
C THR A 76 25.31 -24.64 -35.52
N ASP A 77 26.29 -23.79 -35.19
CA ASP A 77 27.17 -23.98 -34.05
C ASP A 77 26.54 -23.37 -32.79
N VAL A 78 26.08 -24.24 -31.87
CA VAL A 78 25.38 -23.86 -30.63
C VAL A 78 26.19 -22.86 -29.80
N LYS A 79 27.53 -22.93 -29.87
CA LYS A 79 28.43 -22.03 -29.15
C LYS A 79 28.47 -20.63 -29.77
N GLU A 80 28.36 -20.52 -31.09
CA GLU A 80 28.25 -19.23 -31.79
C GLU A 80 26.84 -18.65 -31.70
N GLY A 81 25.81 -19.51 -31.66
CA GLY A 81 24.42 -19.11 -31.34
C GLY A 81 24.30 -18.49 -29.95
N VAL A 82 24.87 -19.12 -28.92
CA VAL A 82 24.89 -18.56 -27.54
C VAL A 82 25.69 -17.26 -27.47
N LYS A 83 26.82 -17.16 -28.19
CA LYS A 83 27.61 -15.93 -28.27
C LYS A 83 26.88 -14.82 -29.02
N SER A 84 26.13 -15.16 -30.08
CA SER A 84 25.30 -14.22 -30.82
C SER A 84 24.11 -13.75 -29.99
N ILE A 85 23.48 -14.63 -29.21
CA ILE A 85 22.43 -14.27 -28.24
C ILE A 85 23.01 -13.35 -27.18
N PHE A 86 24.19 -13.65 -26.63
CA PHE A 86 24.82 -12.81 -25.61
C PHE A 86 25.23 -11.43 -26.17
N ASN A 87 25.77 -11.38 -27.38
CA ASN A 87 26.09 -10.11 -28.06
C ASN A 87 24.81 -9.32 -28.37
N PHE A 88 23.78 -9.97 -28.90
CA PHE A 88 22.47 -9.35 -29.12
C PHE A 88 21.86 -8.83 -27.82
N LEU A 89 21.93 -9.61 -26.73
CA LEU A 89 21.46 -9.20 -25.41
C LEU A 89 22.28 -8.00 -24.90
N LYS A 90 23.60 -8.04 -25.07
CA LYS A 90 24.50 -6.96 -24.68
C LYS A 90 24.23 -5.67 -25.46
N ASP A 91 24.02 -5.77 -26.77
CA ASP A 91 23.75 -4.63 -27.64
C ASP A 91 22.32 -4.09 -27.41
N THR A 92 21.35 -4.96 -27.11
CA THR A 92 19.98 -4.57 -26.75
C THR A 92 19.90 -3.93 -25.35
N VAL A 93 20.71 -4.39 -24.40
CA VAL A 93 20.74 -3.87 -23.02
C VAL A 93 21.69 -2.67 -22.88
N SER A 94 22.66 -2.51 -23.78
CA SER A 94 23.54 -1.35 -23.83
C SER A 94 22.74 -0.09 -24.16
N PHE A 95 22.65 0.82 -23.19
CA PHE A 95 22.13 2.18 -23.41
C PHE A 95 23.24 3.23 -23.42
N GLN A 96 24.50 2.82 -23.63
CA GLN A 96 25.60 3.78 -23.80
C GLN A 96 25.49 4.55 -25.11
N ASP A 97 25.03 3.88 -26.17
CA ASP A 97 24.90 4.43 -27.51
C ASP A 97 23.57 5.20 -27.61
N GLY A 98 23.63 6.52 -27.47
CA GLY A 98 22.45 7.41 -27.52
C GLY A 98 22.20 8.26 -26.28
N ALA A 99 23.10 8.24 -25.29
CA ALA A 99 22.99 9.12 -24.12
C ALA A 99 23.49 10.55 -24.42
N ASP A 100 22.63 11.56 -24.22
CA ASP A 100 22.99 12.98 -24.24
C ASP A 100 23.56 13.42 -22.88
N ILE A 101 24.82 13.06 -22.64
CA ILE A 101 25.53 13.34 -21.38
C ILE A 101 25.49 14.84 -21.03
N ASN A 102 25.69 15.72 -22.00
CA ASN A 102 25.78 17.16 -21.77
C ASN A 102 24.41 17.76 -21.46
N GLY A 103 23.38 17.38 -22.21
CA GLY A 103 21.99 17.76 -21.93
C GLY A 103 21.54 17.28 -20.56
N THR A 104 21.86 16.04 -20.19
CA THR A 104 21.54 15.50 -18.86
C THR A 104 22.20 16.26 -17.72
N ILE A 105 23.50 16.61 -17.84
CA ILE A 105 24.20 17.41 -16.83
C ILE A 105 23.54 18.78 -16.69
N LYS A 106 23.17 19.43 -17.81
CA LYS A 106 22.49 20.73 -17.81
C LYS A 106 21.12 20.64 -17.14
N ASN A 107 20.29 19.68 -17.54
CA ASN A 107 18.94 19.47 -17.00
C ASN A 107 18.97 19.18 -15.49
N ILE A 108 19.91 18.36 -15.02
CA ILE A 108 20.06 18.08 -13.59
C ILE A 108 20.51 19.35 -12.85
N ARG A 109 21.44 20.13 -13.40
CA ARG A 109 21.90 21.40 -12.79
C ARG A 109 20.79 22.44 -12.68
N GLU A 110 19.97 22.58 -13.72
CA GLU A 110 18.81 23.49 -13.70
C GLU A 110 17.79 23.04 -12.65
N GLY A 111 17.57 21.73 -12.52
CA GLY A 111 16.68 21.15 -11.50
C GLY A 111 17.17 21.28 -10.05
N ILE A 112 18.45 21.59 -9.80
CA ILE A 112 18.98 21.79 -8.44
C ILE A 112 18.55 23.14 -7.86
N ASN A 113 18.37 24.15 -8.71
CA ASN A 113 18.07 25.51 -8.27
C ASN A 113 16.66 25.58 -7.69
N PHE A 114 16.58 25.64 -6.36
CA PHE A 114 15.34 25.67 -5.61
C PHE A 114 14.98 27.10 -5.22
N VAL A 115 14.52 27.90 -6.18
CA VAL A 115 14.18 29.33 -5.98
C VAL A 115 12.80 29.66 -6.55
N GLY A 116 12.06 30.51 -5.86
CA GLY A 116 10.83 31.13 -6.37
C GLY A 116 9.70 30.13 -6.66
N PRO A 117 9.30 29.91 -7.93
CA PRO A 117 8.17 29.04 -8.29
C PRO A 117 8.29 27.61 -7.77
N ASN A 118 9.48 27.00 -7.80
CA ASN A 118 9.68 25.62 -7.35
C ASN A 118 9.35 25.43 -5.85
N VAL A 119 9.59 26.48 -5.05
CA VAL A 119 9.25 26.48 -3.62
C VAL A 119 7.74 26.48 -3.42
N TRP A 120 7.02 27.33 -4.15
CA TRP A 120 5.56 27.40 -4.09
C TRP A 120 4.91 26.11 -4.58
N VAL A 121 5.38 25.56 -5.70
CA VAL A 121 4.90 24.27 -6.21
C VAL A 121 5.12 23.16 -5.19
N LEU A 122 6.29 23.12 -4.53
CA LEU A 122 6.54 22.16 -3.46
C LEU A 122 5.58 22.33 -2.28
N MET A 123 5.37 23.55 -1.80
CA MET A 123 4.43 23.80 -0.70
C MET A 123 3.02 23.36 -1.06
N CYS A 124 2.52 23.74 -2.23
CA CYS A 124 1.21 23.31 -2.72
C CYS A 124 1.12 21.79 -2.85
N SER A 125 2.14 21.16 -3.44
CA SER A 125 2.25 19.71 -3.57
C SER A 125 2.18 19.03 -2.19
N ILE A 126 2.95 19.50 -1.19
CA ILE A 126 2.94 18.94 0.18
C ILE A 126 1.57 19.05 0.84
N VAL A 127 0.86 20.17 0.66
CA VAL A 127 -0.51 20.33 1.16
C VAL A 127 -1.44 19.30 0.49
N VAL A 128 -1.38 19.16 -0.84
CA VAL A 128 -2.21 18.19 -1.58
C VAL A 128 -1.90 16.76 -1.16
N ALA A 129 -0.63 16.39 -0.96
CA ALA A 129 -0.25 15.07 -0.47
C ALA A 129 -0.76 14.84 0.96
N SER A 130 -0.67 15.84 1.84
CA SER A 130 -1.15 15.74 3.21
C SER A 130 -2.68 15.58 3.27
N VAL A 131 -3.40 16.27 2.38
CA VAL A 131 -4.85 16.04 2.17
C VAL A 131 -5.12 14.63 1.67
N GLY A 132 -4.34 14.14 0.68
CA GLY A 132 -4.45 12.78 0.17
C GLY A 132 -4.23 11.72 1.25
N LEU A 133 -3.25 11.93 2.14
CA LEU A 133 -2.97 11.07 3.29
C LEU A 133 -4.13 11.08 4.31
N ASN A 134 -4.67 12.26 4.64
CA ASN A 134 -5.82 12.39 5.55
C ASN A 134 -7.12 11.82 4.99
N THR A 135 -7.29 11.85 3.66
CA THR A 135 -8.48 11.31 2.97
C THR A 135 -8.29 9.88 2.50
N ASN A 136 -7.15 9.25 2.80
CA ASN A 136 -6.81 7.89 2.39
C ASN A 136 -6.95 7.68 0.86
N SER A 137 -6.51 8.68 0.07
CA SER A 137 -6.67 8.71 -1.40
C SER A 137 -5.32 8.58 -2.11
N VAL A 138 -4.99 7.35 -2.53
CA VAL A 138 -3.76 7.03 -3.26
C VAL A 138 -3.64 7.84 -4.56
N ALA A 139 -4.74 8.08 -5.29
CA ALA A 139 -4.71 8.84 -6.53
C ALA A 139 -4.29 10.31 -6.32
N VAL A 140 -4.77 10.96 -5.26
CA VAL A 140 -4.38 12.34 -4.91
C VAL A 140 -2.92 12.39 -4.47
N ILE A 141 -2.49 11.39 -3.69
CA ILE A 141 -1.10 11.23 -3.25
C ILE A 141 -0.16 11.13 -4.48
N ILE A 142 -0.50 10.28 -5.45
CA ILE A 142 0.27 10.12 -6.71
C ILE A 142 0.24 11.42 -7.55
N GLY A 143 -0.89 12.11 -7.61
CA GLY A 143 -0.98 13.40 -8.30
C GLY A 143 -0.06 14.46 -7.70
N ALA A 144 -0.01 14.55 -6.36
CA ALA A 144 0.87 15.48 -5.65
C ALA A 144 2.35 15.15 -5.86
N MET A 145 2.70 13.87 -5.88
CA MET A 145 4.04 13.36 -6.14
C MET A 145 4.58 13.77 -7.52
N LEU A 146 3.76 13.68 -8.55
CA LEU A 146 4.15 13.97 -9.93
C LEU A 146 4.58 15.42 -10.16
N ILE A 147 4.01 16.35 -9.41
CA ILE A 147 4.31 17.78 -9.52
C ILE A 147 5.47 18.24 -8.64
N SER A 148 5.99 17.38 -7.75
CA SER A 148 6.95 17.78 -6.71
C SER A 148 8.39 17.91 -7.24
N PRO A 149 9.04 19.08 -7.10
CA PRO A 149 10.40 19.31 -7.57
C PRO A 149 11.53 18.76 -6.66
N LEU A 150 11.25 17.80 -5.77
CA LEU A 150 12.25 17.25 -4.82
C LEU A 150 13.37 16.44 -5.48
N MET A 151 13.18 15.91 -6.69
CA MET A 151 14.15 15.00 -7.32
C MET A 151 15.40 15.68 -7.86
N GLY A 152 15.32 16.97 -8.22
CA GLY A 152 16.42 17.71 -8.81
C GLY A 152 17.66 17.71 -7.92
N PRO A 153 17.55 18.19 -6.66
CA PRO A 153 18.65 18.17 -5.70
C PRO A 153 19.21 16.76 -5.42
N ILE A 154 18.37 15.72 -5.35
CA ILE A 154 18.83 14.34 -5.08
C ILE A 154 19.69 13.81 -6.23
N ARG A 155 19.22 13.97 -7.48
CA ARG A 155 20.00 13.62 -8.67
C ARG A 155 21.25 14.49 -8.81
N GLY A 156 21.17 15.76 -8.42
CA GLY A 156 22.31 16.68 -8.35
C GLY A 156 23.42 16.18 -7.42
N MET A 157 23.05 15.68 -6.23
CA MET A 157 24.01 15.05 -5.31
C MET A 157 24.68 13.83 -5.94
N GLY A 158 23.89 12.91 -6.51
CA GLY A 158 24.41 11.70 -7.16
C GLY A 158 25.31 12.01 -8.36
N LEU A 159 24.92 12.98 -9.19
CA LEU A 159 25.71 13.46 -10.32
C LEU A 159 27.03 14.10 -9.86
N GLY A 160 26.99 14.95 -8.83
CA GLY A 160 28.17 15.60 -8.26
C GLY A 160 29.16 14.59 -7.69
N VAL A 161 28.66 13.58 -6.97
CA VAL A 161 29.47 12.47 -6.44
C VAL A 161 30.04 11.61 -7.58
N GLY A 162 29.23 11.30 -8.60
CA GLY A 162 29.65 10.51 -9.76
C GLY A 162 30.70 11.19 -10.65
N THR A 163 30.62 12.52 -10.81
CA THR A 163 31.51 13.34 -11.66
C THR A 163 32.65 14.03 -10.90
N ASN A 164 32.74 13.83 -9.59
CA ASN A 164 33.68 14.48 -8.68
C ASN A 164 33.57 16.03 -8.66
N ASP A 165 32.37 16.59 -8.83
CA ASP A 165 32.12 18.03 -8.75
C ASP A 165 31.64 18.45 -7.36
N ILE A 166 32.58 18.77 -6.47
CA ILE A 166 32.28 19.16 -5.07
C ILE A 166 31.34 20.35 -4.97
N LYS A 167 31.43 21.32 -5.90
CA LYS A 167 30.53 22.47 -5.90
C LYS A 167 29.09 22.01 -6.13
N LEU A 168 28.89 21.12 -7.10
CA LEU A 168 27.59 20.54 -7.40
C LEU A 168 27.02 19.77 -6.20
N ILE A 169 27.86 19.02 -5.49
CA ILE A 169 27.44 18.28 -4.28
C ILE A 169 26.95 19.24 -3.20
N VAL A 170 27.73 20.28 -2.89
CA VAL A 170 27.38 21.25 -1.83
C VAL A 170 26.13 22.04 -2.20
N ASP A 171 26.03 22.49 -3.44
CA ASP A 171 24.86 23.23 -3.94
C ASP A 171 23.61 22.34 -3.89
N SER A 172 23.73 21.07 -4.29
CA SER A 172 22.63 20.10 -4.22
C SER A 172 22.21 19.78 -2.79
N LEU A 173 23.16 19.57 -1.88
CA LEU A 173 22.89 19.25 -0.49
C LEU A 173 22.21 20.42 0.24
N LYS A 174 22.63 21.66 -0.03
CA LYS A 174 21.99 22.86 0.50
C LYS A 174 20.55 22.99 0.02
N ASN A 175 20.32 22.91 -1.29
CA ASN A 175 18.96 23.00 -1.86
C ASN A 175 18.08 21.84 -1.39
N PHE A 176 18.62 20.63 -1.28
CA PHE A 176 17.93 19.48 -0.71
C PHE A 176 17.50 19.72 0.74
N GLY A 177 18.41 20.20 1.59
CA GLY A 177 18.09 20.52 2.99
C GLY A 177 17.02 21.60 3.12
N VAL A 178 17.08 22.64 2.28
CA VAL A 178 16.03 23.68 2.22
C VAL A 178 14.69 23.08 1.79
N ALA A 179 14.65 22.26 0.74
CA ALA A 179 13.43 21.63 0.27
C ALA A 179 12.81 20.69 1.31
N VAL A 180 13.63 19.89 2.00
CA VAL A 180 13.21 19.02 3.11
C VAL A 180 12.65 19.85 4.27
N GLY A 181 13.35 20.92 4.67
CA GLY A 181 12.91 21.80 5.75
C GLY A 181 11.58 22.49 5.45
N ILE A 182 11.42 23.01 4.24
CA ILE A 182 10.16 23.62 3.79
C ILE A 182 9.05 22.58 3.75
N SER A 183 9.30 21.39 3.20
CA SER A 183 8.30 20.31 3.14
C SER A 183 7.84 19.88 4.52
N LEU A 184 8.77 19.64 5.45
CA LEU A 184 8.45 19.29 6.84
C LEU A 184 7.66 20.40 7.52
N LEU A 185 8.07 21.65 7.35
CA LEU A 185 7.38 22.79 7.94
C LEU A 185 5.96 22.94 7.37
N THR A 186 5.78 22.81 6.05
CA THR A 186 4.46 22.89 5.41
C THR A 186 3.55 21.75 5.87
N ALA A 187 4.05 20.51 5.90
CA ALA A 187 3.28 19.37 6.40
C ALA A 187 2.92 19.55 7.89
N TYR A 188 3.89 19.97 8.71
CA TYR A 188 3.68 20.27 10.13
C TYR A 188 2.58 21.32 10.34
N ILE A 189 2.66 22.45 9.65
CA ILE A 189 1.65 23.52 9.73
C ILE A 189 0.28 23.00 9.27
N TYR A 190 0.22 22.24 8.18
CA TYR A 190 -1.02 21.65 7.69
C TYR A 190 -1.67 20.75 8.76
N PHE A 191 -0.93 19.81 9.34
CA PHE A 191 -1.45 18.89 10.36
C PHE A 191 -1.72 19.56 11.70
N LEU A 192 -1.05 20.68 12.01
CA LEU A 192 -1.32 21.47 13.21
C LEU A 192 -2.63 22.25 13.12
N ILE A 193 -2.98 22.76 11.94
CA ILE A 193 -4.19 23.57 11.73
C ILE A 193 -5.41 22.69 11.42
N THR A 194 -5.18 21.54 10.77
CA THR A 194 -6.26 20.67 10.31
C THR A 194 -6.87 19.91 11.48
N PRO A 195 -8.20 19.98 11.71
CA PRO A 195 -8.86 19.27 12.81
C PRO A 195 -8.91 17.74 12.60
N LEU A 196 -8.55 17.25 11.40
CA LEU A 196 -8.45 15.84 11.06
C LEU A 196 -7.09 15.28 11.48
N HIS A 197 -7.02 14.77 12.70
CA HIS A 197 -5.83 14.13 13.29
C HIS A 197 -5.94 12.59 13.32
N GLY A 198 -6.89 12.00 12.58
CA GLY A 198 -7.08 10.56 12.55
C GLY A 198 -5.91 9.88 11.83
N LEU A 199 -5.34 8.83 12.45
CA LEU A 199 -4.38 7.96 11.78
C LEU A 199 -5.06 7.20 10.64
N THR A 200 -4.62 7.43 9.41
CA THR A 200 -5.10 6.70 8.22
C THR A 200 -4.16 5.55 7.88
N PRO A 201 -4.66 4.48 7.22
CA PRO A 201 -3.83 3.39 6.71
C PRO A 201 -2.66 3.87 5.83
N GLU A 202 -2.89 4.89 4.98
CA GLU A 202 -1.83 5.47 4.14
C GLU A 202 -0.74 6.20 4.96
N LEU A 203 -1.08 6.81 6.10
CA LEU A 203 -0.10 7.39 7.02
C LEU A 203 0.69 6.28 7.74
N GLU A 204 -0.02 5.27 8.25
CA GLU A 204 0.56 4.15 9.00
C GLU A 204 1.56 3.36 8.14
N ALA A 205 1.20 3.08 6.89
CA ALA A 205 2.06 2.37 5.93
C ALA A 205 3.38 3.10 5.60
N ARG A 206 3.51 4.37 5.99
CA ARG A 206 4.70 5.22 5.73
C ARG A 206 5.46 5.59 7.00
N THR A 207 5.20 4.88 8.10
CA THR A 207 5.87 5.09 9.40
C THR A 207 7.18 4.33 9.55
N GLY A 208 7.55 3.45 8.63
CA GLY A 208 8.80 2.70 8.71
C GLY A 208 9.23 2.15 7.36
N PRO A 209 10.54 1.94 7.14
CA PRO A 209 11.02 1.43 5.88
C PRO A 209 10.70 -0.04 5.65
N ASN A 210 10.14 -0.34 4.48
CA ASN A 210 9.94 -1.69 3.96
C ASN A 210 11.04 -2.04 2.93
N LEU A 211 11.43 -3.32 2.87
CA LEU A 211 12.35 -3.83 1.86
C LEU A 211 11.87 -3.52 0.42
N MET A 212 10.56 -3.55 0.18
CA MET A 212 9.99 -3.22 -1.14
C MET A 212 10.19 -1.75 -1.52
N ASP A 213 10.10 -0.83 -0.57
CA ASP A 213 10.34 0.60 -0.83
C ASP A 213 11.79 0.84 -1.28
N VAL A 214 12.74 0.07 -0.74
CA VAL A 214 14.16 0.14 -1.14
C VAL A 214 14.35 -0.29 -2.59
N PHE A 215 13.71 -1.38 -3.02
CA PHE A 215 13.75 -1.81 -4.43
C PHE A 215 13.12 -0.76 -5.36
N ILE A 216 11.97 -0.21 -4.97
CA ILE A 216 11.29 0.84 -5.73
C ILE A 216 12.19 2.08 -5.85
N ALA A 217 12.82 2.53 -4.76
CA ALA A 217 13.74 3.67 -4.77
C ALA A 217 14.97 3.42 -5.66
N PHE A 218 15.57 2.23 -5.58
CA PHE A 218 16.75 1.86 -6.37
C PHE A 218 16.44 1.78 -7.86
N PHE A 219 15.47 0.96 -8.26
CA PHE A 219 15.12 0.75 -9.67
C PHE A 219 14.40 1.95 -10.27
N GLY A 220 13.56 2.64 -9.50
CA GLY A 220 12.99 3.93 -9.88
C GLY A 220 14.09 4.95 -10.14
N GLY A 221 15.07 5.05 -9.24
CA GLY A 221 16.25 5.89 -9.41
C GLY A 221 17.05 5.56 -10.68
N LEU A 222 17.29 4.27 -10.96
CA LEU A 222 17.96 3.81 -12.20
C LEU A 222 17.17 4.23 -13.44
N ALA A 223 15.87 3.94 -13.48
CA ALA A 223 15.01 4.32 -14.58
C ALA A 223 14.98 5.84 -14.78
N GLY A 224 14.97 6.61 -13.70
CA GLY A 224 14.95 8.07 -13.74
C GLY A 224 16.21 8.70 -14.33
N ILE A 225 17.39 8.19 -13.97
CA ILE A 225 18.65 8.69 -14.54
C ILE A 225 18.90 8.17 -15.96
N ILE A 226 18.47 6.94 -16.28
CA ILE A 226 18.55 6.39 -17.64
C ILE A 226 17.62 7.18 -18.57
N ALA A 227 16.39 7.46 -18.17
CA ALA A 227 15.47 8.30 -18.95
C ALA A 227 16.03 9.72 -19.12
N ALA A 228 16.54 10.33 -18.04
CA ALA A 228 17.17 11.64 -18.12
C ALA A 228 18.41 11.66 -19.02
N SER A 229 19.11 10.52 -19.17
CA SER A 229 20.27 10.37 -20.05
C SER A 229 19.93 10.42 -21.54
N ARG A 230 18.67 10.22 -21.92
CA ARG A 230 18.26 10.14 -23.34
C ARG A 230 17.68 11.45 -23.90
N GLY A 231 17.53 12.49 -23.09
CA GLY A 231 16.91 13.75 -23.52
C GLY A 231 15.40 13.68 -23.77
N ASP A 232 14.78 12.50 -23.59
CA ASP A 232 13.34 12.33 -23.67
C ASP A 232 12.68 12.93 -22.43
N ASN A 233 12.03 14.10 -22.60
CA ASN A 233 11.26 14.78 -21.57
C ASN A 233 10.01 14.00 -21.11
N ASN A 234 9.75 12.82 -21.67
CA ASN A 234 8.65 11.93 -21.28
C ASN A 234 8.96 11.14 -19.99
N THR A 235 9.61 11.79 -19.03
CA THR A 235 10.11 11.24 -17.76
C THR A 235 9.01 10.96 -16.73
N VAL A 236 7.74 11.00 -17.14
CA VAL A 236 6.60 10.85 -16.22
C VAL A 236 6.64 9.48 -15.54
N ILE A 237 6.98 8.41 -16.26
CA ILE A 237 6.89 7.03 -15.75
C ILE A 237 7.94 6.73 -14.66
N PRO A 238 9.25 7.02 -14.83
CA PRO A 238 10.21 6.91 -13.73
C PRO A 238 9.95 7.92 -12.60
N GLY A 239 9.41 9.10 -12.95
CA GLY A 239 9.02 10.14 -11.99
C GLY A 239 7.95 9.66 -11.00
N VAL A 240 6.97 8.85 -11.44
CA VAL A 240 5.97 8.27 -10.54
C VAL A 240 6.65 7.41 -9.47
N ALA A 241 7.48 6.44 -9.86
CA ALA A 241 8.09 5.48 -8.93
C ALA A 241 9.05 6.14 -7.92
N ILE A 242 9.77 7.19 -8.33
CA ILE A 242 10.68 7.92 -7.44
C ILE A 242 9.89 8.82 -6.48
N ALA A 243 8.85 9.48 -6.97
CA ALA A 243 8.05 10.38 -6.14
C ALA A 243 7.20 9.62 -5.11
N THR A 244 6.76 8.39 -5.45
CA THR A 244 6.09 7.47 -4.51
C THR A 244 6.88 7.16 -3.26
N ALA A 245 8.21 7.15 -3.37
CA ALA A 245 9.10 6.77 -2.29
C ALA A 245 9.50 7.94 -1.36
N LEU A 246 9.37 9.20 -1.79
CA LEU A 246 9.96 10.33 -1.06
C LEU A 246 8.93 11.22 -0.36
N MET A 247 7.82 11.51 -1.03
CA MET A 247 6.93 12.56 -0.57
C MET A 247 6.03 12.16 0.61
N PRO A 248 5.38 10.97 0.61
CA PRO A 248 4.56 10.53 1.74
C PRO A 248 5.34 10.39 3.04
N PRO A 249 6.53 9.75 3.07
CA PRO A 249 7.29 9.65 4.30
C PRO A 249 7.64 11.03 4.88
N LEU A 250 7.89 12.03 4.03
CA LEU A 250 8.16 13.40 4.46
C LEU A 250 6.91 14.08 5.05
N CYS A 251 5.74 13.87 4.45
CA CYS A 251 4.46 14.32 5.01
C CYS A 251 4.12 13.60 6.32
N THR A 252 4.32 12.28 6.40
CA THR A 252 4.12 11.47 7.60
C THR A 252 5.08 11.88 8.73
N ALA A 253 6.32 12.26 8.39
CA ALA A 253 7.24 12.85 9.36
C ALA A 253 6.70 14.19 9.89
N GLY A 254 6.17 15.05 9.02
CA GLY A 254 5.48 16.29 9.42
C GLY A 254 4.26 16.04 10.32
N TYR A 255 3.46 15.02 10.02
CA TYR A 255 2.36 14.56 10.86
C TYR A 255 2.85 14.09 12.24
N GLY A 256 3.93 13.31 12.29
CA GLY A 256 4.54 12.85 13.54
C GLY A 256 5.01 14.01 14.41
N LEU A 257 5.63 15.03 13.83
CA LEU A 257 6.01 16.26 14.53
C LEU A 257 4.80 17.03 15.06
N ALA A 258 3.75 17.19 14.25
CA ALA A 258 2.55 17.94 14.61
C ALA A 258 1.79 17.29 15.78
N ASN A 259 1.75 15.96 15.83
CA ASN A 259 1.07 15.21 16.88
C ASN A 259 1.98 14.84 18.07
N GLY A 260 3.26 15.22 18.05
CA GLY A 260 4.25 14.83 19.07
C GLY A 260 4.59 13.33 19.08
N ASN A 261 4.27 12.59 18.01
CA ASN A 261 4.57 11.17 17.88
C ASN A 261 5.97 10.98 17.28
N TRP A 262 6.96 10.87 18.16
CA TRP A 262 8.37 10.69 17.79
C TRP A 262 8.65 9.39 17.04
N GLN A 263 7.91 8.31 17.35
CA GLN A 263 8.07 7.04 16.64
C GLN A 263 7.74 7.21 15.15
N PHE A 264 6.65 7.91 14.83
CA PHE A 264 6.24 8.15 13.45
C PHE A 264 7.19 9.11 12.76
N PHE A 265 7.64 10.16 13.45
CA PHE A 265 8.62 11.09 12.91
C PHE A 265 9.93 10.40 12.53
N PHE A 266 10.54 9.66 13.46
CA PHE A 266 11.83 9.01 13.20
C PHE A 266 11.71 7.86 12.20
N GLY A 267 10.64 7.06 12.27
CA GLY A 267 10.45 5.96 11.34
C GLY A 267 10.16 6.42 9.90
N ALA A 268 9.33 7.45 9.72
CA ALA A 268 9.07 8.04 8.41
C ALA A 268 10.29 8.81 7.86
N SER A 269 11.02 9.52 8.73
CA SER A 269 12.30 10.16 8.35
C SER A 269 13.35 9.13 7.95
N TYR A 270 13.37 7.97 8.61
CA TYR A 270 14.26 6.87 8.27
C TYR A 270 13.91 6.27 6.89
N LEU A 271 12.63 6.05 6.60
CA LEU A 271 12.14 5.64 5.28
C LEU A 271 12.49 6.69 4.19
N PHE A 272 12.33 7.97 4.47
CA PHE A 272 12.75 9.04 3.56
C PHE A 272 14.26 9.02 3.28
N LEU A 273 15.08 8.84 4.32
CA LEU A 273 16.53 8.84 4.23
C LEU A 273 17.05 7.65 3.42
N ILE A 274 16.57 6.43 3.69
CA ILE A 274 17.01 5.24 2.96
C ILE A 274 16.65 5.36 1.48
N ASN A 275 15.44 5.83 1.16
CA ASN A 275 15.02 6.03 -0.24
C ASN A 275 15.89 7.07 -0.95
N THR A 276 16.21 8.18 -0.28
CA THR A 276 17.10 9.22 -0.82
C THR A 276 18.50 8.65 -1.12
N LEU A 277 19.06 7.84 -0.22
CA LEU A 277 20.37 7.21 -0.39
C LEU A 277 20.39 6.25 -1.58
N PHE A 278 19.35 5.42 -1.74
CA PHE A 278 19.26 4.48 -2.87
C PHE A 278 19.07 5.17 -4.22
N ILE A 279 18.30 6.25 -4.30
CA ILE A 279 18.18 7.07 -5.53
C ILE A 279 19.53 7.72 -5.87
N CYS A 280 20.24 8.23 -4.87
CA CYS A 280 21.58 8.79 -5.04
C CYS A 280 22.57 7.73 -5.54
N LEU A 281 22.54 6.54 -4.94
CA LEU A 281 23.35 5.38 -5.35
C LEU A 281 23.08 5.00 -6.81
N SER A 282 21.81 4.87 -7.22
CA SER A 282 21.43 4.59 -8.60
C SER A 282 21.97 5.62 -9.59
N THR A 283 21.90 6.90 -9.21
CA THR A 283 22.44 8.00 -10.02
C THR A 283 23.95 7.86 -10.18
N ILE A 284 24.69 7.58 -9.09
CA ILE A 284 26.15 7.38 -9.13
C ILE A 284 26.50 6.20 -10.05
N LEU A 285 25.79 5.07 -9.93
CA LEU A 285 26.04 3.88 -10.73
C LEU A 285 25.88 4.17 -12.23
N VAL A 286 24.80 4.82 -12.64
CA VAL A 286 24.54 5.11 -14.06
C VAL A 286 25.50 6.17 -14.60
N VAL A 287 25.79 7.23 -13.84
CA VAL A 287 26.76 8.27 -14.23
C VAL A 287 28.15 7.67 -14.44
N ARG A 288 28.56 6.71 -13.59
CA ARG A 288 29.83 5.99 -13.75
C ARG A 288 29.80 4.98 -14.90
N TYR A 289 28.67 4.28 -15.09
CA TYR A 289 28.49 3.34 -16.20
C TYR A 289 28.54 4.03 -17.57
N LEU A 290 27.89 5.19 -17.70
CA LEU A 290 27.88 6.04 -18.90
C LEU A 290 29.15 6.89 -19.05
N LYS A 291 30.11 6.78 -18.13
CA LYS A 291 31.41 7.49 -18.16
C LYS A 291 31.28 9.00 -18.35
N PHE A 292 30.42 9.63 -17.56
CA PHE A 292 30.26 11.09 -17.58
C PHE A 292 31.62 11.80 -17.36
N PRO A 293 31.85 12.96 -17.99
CA PRO A 293 33.12 13.66 -17.90
C PRO A 293 33.41 14.08 -16.46
N ILE A 294 34.58 13.68 -15.96
CA ILE A 294 35.06 14.08 -14.64
C ILE A 294 35.62 15.49 -14.74
N ARG A 295 35.32 16.35 -13.77
CA ARG A 295 35.82 17.73 -13.78
C ARG A 295 37.34 17.74 -13.60
N HIS A 296 38.07 18.16 -14.63
CA HIS A 296 39.52 18.34 -14.56
C HIS A 296 39.87 19.67 -13.88
N PHE A 297 40.86 19.63 -12.98
CA PHE A 297 41.37 20.80 -12.28
C PHE A 297 42.75 21.16 -12.80
N ILE A 298 43.00 22.45 -13.02
CA ILE A 298 44.30 22.96 -13.50
C ILE A 298 45.43 22.64 -12.49
N ASN A 299 45.11 22.55 -11.20
CA ASN A 299 46.09 22.27 -10.15
C ASN A 299 46.07 20.79 -9.72
N PRO A 300 47.16 20.03 -9.90
CA PRO A 300 47.21 18.58 -9.59
C PRO A 300 47.07 18.28 -8.10
N LYS A 301 47.46 19.20 -7.20
CA LYS A 301 47.25 19.03 -5.75
C LYS A 301 45.77 19.17 -5.38
N VAL A 302 45.05 20.07 -6.06
CA VAL A 302 43.59 20.25 -5.88
C VAL A 302 42.85 19.07 -6.49
N GLU A 303 43.27 18.59 -7.66
CA GLU A 303 42.70 17.40 -8.29
C GLU A 303 42.82 16.16 -7.40
N LYS A 304 43.98 15.92 -6.79
CA LYS A 304 44.17 14.81 -5.84
C LYS A 304 43.28 14.93 -4.62
N LYS A 305 43.16 16.14 -4.05
CA LYS A 305 42.23 16.41 -2.92
C LYS A 305 40.78 16.14 -3.32
N VAL A 306 40.34 16.64 -4.47
CA VAL A 306 38.97 16.43 -4.96
C VAL A 306 38.70 14.96 -5.20
N LYS A 307 39.61 14.21 -5.84
CA LYS A 307 39.48 12.75 -6.01
C LYS A 307 39.33 12.02 -4.68
N VAL A 308 40.14 12.38 -3.66
CA VAL A 308 40.02 11.78 -2.32
C VAL A 308 38.67 12.13 -1.69
N VAL A 309 38.28 13.41 -1.68
CA VAL A 309 37.00 13.85 -1.11
C VAL A 309 35.82 13.17 -1.82
N SER A 310 35.81 13.13 -3.14
CA SER A 310 34.74 12.47 -3.90
C SER A 310 34.72 10.96 -3.65
N THR A 311 35.88 10.30 -3.53
CA THR A 311 35.94 8.88 -3.15
C THR A 311 35.37 8.64 -1.76
N VAL A 312 35.73 9.48 -0.78
CA VAL A 312 35.16 9.43 0.58
C VAL A 312 33.64 9.63 0.55
N LEU A 313 33.13 10.57 -0.24
CA LEU A 313 31.69 10.81 -0.37
C LEU A 313 30.96 9.63 -1.05
N ILE A 314 31.58 8.96 -2.01
CA ILE A 314 31.04 7.71 -2.59
C ILE A 314 30.89 6.64 -1.50
N PHE A 315 31.95 6.42 -0.71
CA PHE A 315 31.88 5.47 0.41
C PHE A 315 30.85 5.89 1.47
N LEU A 316 30.72 7.19 1.74
CA LEU A 316 29.71 7.74 2.65
C LEU A 316 28.27 7.46 2.19
N VAL A 317 28.02 7.33 0.88
CA VAL A 317 26.70 6.95 0.37
C VAL A 317 26.55 5.43 0.34
N ILE A 318 27.55 4.70 -0.17
CA ILE A 318 27.48 3.24 -0.36
C ILE A 318 27.43 2.50 0.96
N VAL A 319 28.32 2.80 1.92
CA VAL A 319 28.47 2.02 3.14
C VAL A 319 27.19 2.05 3.99
N PRO A 320 26.58 3.23 4.29
CA PRO A 320 25.31 3.27 4.99
C PRO A 320 24.18 2.61 4.20
N SER A 321 24.11 2.79 2.87
CA SER A 321 23.06 2.15 2.06
C SER A 321 23.09 0.63 2.18
N VAL A 322 24.28 0.03 2.09
CA VAL A 322 24.47 -1.43 2.24
C VAL A 322 24.16 -1.87 3.67
N TYR A 323 24.61 -1.14 4.68
CA TYR A 323 24.33 -1.46 6.08
C TYR A 323 22.83 -1.43 6.39
N LEU A 324 22.13 -0.36 6.01
CA LEU A 324 20.69 -0.20 6.25
C LEU A 324 19.88 -1.25 5.47
N PHE A 325 20.27 -1.55 4.23
CA PHE A 325 19.64 -2.62 3.45
C PHE A 325 19.84 -3.98 4.09
N TYR A 326 21.05 -4.31 4.53
CA TYR A 326 21.32 -5.56 5.22
C TYR A 326 20.46 -5.69 6.48
N GLY A 327 20.41 -4.65 7.32
CA GLY A 327 19.55 -4.62 8.50
C GLY A 327 18.08 -4.86 8.16
N LYS A 328 17.56 -4.19 7.12
CA LYS A 328 16.16 -4.35 6.68
C LYS A 328 15.87 -5.72 6.08
N VAL A 329 16.81 -6.32 5.38
CA VAL A 329 16.70 -7.71 4.90
C VAL A 329 16.60 -8.67 6.08
N GLN A 330 17.45 -8.53 7.10
CA GLN A 330 17.42 -9.38 8.29
C GLN A 330 16.08 -9.22 9.05
N GLU A 331 15.61 -7.98 9.22
CA GLU A 331 14.32 -7.67 9.85
C GLU A 331 13.15 -8.32 9.09
N THR A 332 13.17 -8.27 7.76
CA THR A 332 12.13 -8.86 6.91
C THR A 332 12.15 -10.38 7.00
N ILE A 333 13.33 -11.00 6.90
CA ILE A 333 13.49 -12.46 7.03
C ILE A 333 13.01 -12.93 8.40
N PHE A 334 13.37 -12.22 9.47
CA PHE A 334 12.92 -12.52 10.82
C PHE A 334 11.39 -12.48 10.93
N THR A 335 10.78 -11.38 10.47
CA THR A 335 9.33 -11.17 10.55
C THR A 335 8.56 -12.24 9.77
N GLU A 336 9.03 -12.58 8.57
CA GLU A 336 8.46 -13.66 7.76
C GLU A 336 8.62 -15.03 8.43
N ASN A 337 9.80 -15.35 8.94
CA ASN A 337 10.05 -16.63 9.63
C ASN A 337 9.20 -16.77 10.88
N ALA A 338 9.11 -15.72 11.70
CA ALA A 338 8.29 -15.67 12.90
C ALA A 338 6.80 -15.79 12.57
N THR A 339 6.31 -15.06 11.57
CA THR A 339 4.91 -15.15 11.12
C THR A 339 4.59 -16.55 10.60
N ASN A 340 5.49 -17.14 9.81
CA ASN A 340 5.31 -18.50 9.29
C ASN A 340 5.38 -19.55 10.41
N TYR A 341 6.21 -19.35 11.43
CA TYR A 341 6.23 -20.21 12.61
C TYR A 341 4.92 -20.12 13.38
N ILE A 342 4.45 -18.91 13.70
CA ILE A 342 3.18 -18.69 14.42
C ILE A 342 2.03 -19.34 13.67
N ARG A 343 1.91 -19.10 12.36
CA ARG A 343 0.86 -19.68 11.52
C ARG A 343 0.89 -21.20 11.46
N ASN A 344 2.06 -21.80 11.27
CA ASN A 344 2.17 -23.24 10.99
C ASN A 344 2.36 -24.11 12.25
N VAL A 345 2.62 -23.51 13.41
CA VAL A 345 2.92 -24.23 14.66
C VAL A 345 1.94 -23.88 15.77
N ILE A 346 1.63 -22.59 15.94
CA ILE A 346 0.78 -22.10 17.03
C ILE A 346 -0.68 -22.07 16.57
N GLU A 347 -0.97 -21.39 15.45
CA GLU A 347 -2.32 -21.26 14.89
C GLU A 347 -2.85 -22.54 14.22
N THR A 348 -2.10 -23.65 14.30
CA THR A 348 -2.61 -24.98 13.92
C THR A 348 -3.74 -25.43 14.85
N ASP A 349 -3.73 -24.99 16.10
CA ASP A 349 -4.90 -25.11 16.97
C ASP A 349 -5.84 -23.93 16.70
N GLU A 350 -6.83 -24.14 15.82
CA GLU A 350 -7.85 -23.14 15.46
C GLU A 350 -8.64 -22.61 16.66
N THR A 351 -8.53 -23.25 17.82
CA THR A 351 -9.20 -22.82 19.04
C THR A 351 -8.39 -21.82 19.85
N LEU A 352 -7.16 -21.48 19.44
CA LEU A 352 -6.33 -20.44 20.06
C LEU A 352 -6.58 -19.08 19.39
N ASP A 353 -6.77 -18.06 20.21
CA ASP A 353 -6.77 -16.67 19.75
C ASP A 353 -5.39 -16.07 20.01
N VAL A 354 -4.68 -15.78 18.91
CA VAL A 354 -3.26 -15.44 18.90
C VAL A 354 -3.10 -14.01 18.42
N ASN A 355 -2.48 -13.19 19.25
CA ASN A 355 -2.04 -11.85 18.87
C ASN A 355 -0.51 -11.80 18.85
N GLN A 356 0.06 -11.03 17.93
CA GLN A 356 1.51 -10.93 17.78
C GLN A 356 1.99 -9.48 17.76
N LYS A 357 3.12 -9.22 18.44
CA LYS A 357 3.83 -7.94 18.40
C LYS A 357 5.31 -8.18 18.12
N PHE A 358 5.85 -7.45 17.14
CA PHE A 358 7.27 -7.51 16.82
C PHE A 358 8.02 -6.39 17.55
N ASP A 359 9.07 -6.75 18.29
CA ASP A 359 10.07 -5.83 18.81
C ASP A 359 11.39 -6.03 18.05
N LEU A 360 11.70 -5.04 17.21
CA LEU A 360 12.84 -5.05 16.30
C LEU A 360 13.92 -4.08 16.77
N THR A 361 13.79 -3.52 17.98
CA THR A 361 14.67 -2.44 18.49
C THR A 361 15.88 -2.93 19.29
N GLY A 362 15.85 -4.17 19.78
CA GLY A 362 16.94 -4.80 20.53
C GLY A 362 18.07 -5.38 19.67
N GLU A 363 19.15 -5.86 20.32
CA GLU A 363 20.25 -6.58 19.64
C GLU A 363 19.78 -7.87 18.97
N VAL A 364 18.73 -8.49 19.52
CA VAL A 364 18.08 -9.68 18.99
C VAL A 364 16.61 -9.32 18.72
N PRO A 365 16.11 -9.49 17.50
CA PRO A 365 14.71 -9.22 17.20
C PRO A 365 13.82 -10.26 17.90
N LYS A 366 12.70 -9.79 18.46
CA LYS A 366 11.77 -10.58 19.25
C LYS A 366 10.36 -10.49 18.73
N VAL A 367 9.61 -11.58 18.86
CA VAL A 367 8.15 -11.61 18.67
C VAL A 367 7.49 -12.00 19.97
N GLU A 368 6.60 -11.14 20.45
CA GLU A 368 5.72 -11.40 21.58
C GLU A 368 4.42 -12.02 21.04
N VAL A 369 4.15 -13.26 21.43
CA VAL A 369 2.95 -14.01 21.07
C VAL A 369 2.03 -14.03 22.30
N ILE A 370 0.87 -13.41 22.18
CA ILE A 370 -0.10 -13.25 23.27
C ILE A 370 -1.28 -14.18 23.00
N LEU A 371 -1.49 -15.13 23.91
CA LEU A 371 -2.61 -16.07 23.87
C LEU A 371 -3.73 -15.53 24.75
N THR A 372 -4.82 -15.08 24.14
CA THR A 372 -5.88 -14.33 24.86
C THR A 372 -6.95 -15.21 25.48
N ASN A 373 -7.18 -16.39 24.93
CA ASN A 373 -8.35 -17.20 25.29
C ASN A 373 -8.04 -18.47 26.10
N LYS A 374 -6.79 -18.98 26.05
CA LYS A 374 -6.39 -20.24 26.67
C LYS A 374 -4.93 -20.21 27.10
N THR A 375 -4.63 -20.95 28.16
CA THR A 375 -3.26 -21.29 28.55
C THR A 375 -2.87 -22.65 27.99
N VAL A 376 -1.62 -22.77 27.55
CA VAL A 376 -1.08 -23.96 26.90
C VAL A 376 -0.15 -24.70 27.87
N PRO A 377 -0.26 -26.04 28.00
CA PRO A 377 0.61 -26.82 28.88
C PRO A 377 2.09 -26.71 28.51
N GLN A 378 2.98 -26.82 29.50
CA GLN A 378 4.43 -26.72 29.30
C GLN A 378 4.95 -27.72 28.26
N SER A 379 4.40 -28.94 28.19
CA SER A 379 4.77 -29.94 27.20
C SER A 379 4.57 -29.46 25.75
N THR A 380 3.53 -28.65 25.50
CA THR A 380 3.25 -28.10 24.18
C THR A 380 4.20 -26.94 23.87
N LEU A 381 4.53 -26.11 24.88
CA LEU A 381 5.56 -25.09 24.75
C LEU A 381 6.93 -25.69 24.42
N ASP A 382 7.26 -26.85 24.99
CA ASP A 382 8.51 -27.57 24.71
C ASP A 382 8.55 -28.10 23.26
N VAL A 383 7.41 -28.59 22.74
CA VAL A 383 7.27 -29.00 21.33
C VAL A 383 7.42 -27.81 20.39
N TRP A 384 6.76 -26.70 20.69
CA TRP A 384 6.87 -25.44 19.95
C TRP A 384 8.32 -24.94 19.93
N ASN A 385 8.99 -24.89 21.09
CA ASN A 385 10.40 -24.51 21.21
C ASN A 385 11.34 -25.42 20.42
N ALA A 386 11.07 -26.72 20.35
CA ALA A 386 11.87 -27.65 19.54
C ALA A 386 11.77 -27.37 18.02
N GLN A 387 10.65 -26.81 17.56
CA GLN A 387 10.41 -26.50 16.14
C GLN A 387 10.97 -25.14 15.70
N LEU A 388 11.37 -24.26 16.62
CA LEU A 388 11.94 -22.94 16.31
C LEU A 388 13.12 -23.01 15.33
N LYS A 389 14.00 -23.99 15.52
CA LYS A 389 15.19 -24.17 14.67
C LYS A 389 14.85 -24.44 13.20
N THR A 390 13.71 -25.06 12.92
CA THR A 390 13.23 -25.32 11.55
C THR A 390 12.91 -24.03 10.81
N TYR A 391 12.56 -22.96 11.53
CA TYR A 391 12.23 -21.65 10.99
C TYR A 391 13.40 -20.65 11.13
N ASN A 392 14.62 -21.12 11.43
CA ASN A 392 15.78 -20.26 11.73
C ASN A 392 15.52 -19.29 12.91
N LEU A 393 14.71 -19.71 13.89
CA LEU A 393 14.42 -18.97 15.11
C LEU A 393 15.09 -19.65 16.31
N SER A 394 15.34 -18.87 17.36
CA SER A 394 15.87 -19.32 18.64
C SER A 394 14.90 -18.99 19.77
N THR A 395 15.09 -19.59 20.94
CA THR A 395 14.25 -19.34 22.12
C THR A 395 14.30 -17.87 22.57
N ASP A 396 15.41 -17.18 22.32
CA ASP A 396 15.56 -15.76 22.62
C ASP A 396 14.72 -14.86 21.71
N ASN A 397 14.24 -15.39 20.58
CA ASN A 397 13.44 -14.65 19.60
C ASN A 397 11.94 -14.63 19.90
N ILE A 398 11.42 -15.55 20.72
CA ILE A 398 9.98 -15.67 20.94
C ILE A 398 9.66 -15.59 22.42
N SER A 399 8.74 -14.70 22.77
CA SER A 399 8.16 -14.60 24.11
C SER A 399 6.68 -14.96 24.04
N ILE A 400 6.25 -15.98 24.80
CA ILE A 400 4.85 -16.42 24.84
C ILE A 400 4.23 -15.89 26.13
N ILE A 401 3.20 -15.06 26.00
CA ILE A 401 2.46 -14.44 27.09
C ILE A 401 1.10 -15.13 27.18
N GLN A 402 0.77 -15.69 28.35
CA GLN A 402 -0.46 -16.43 28.60
C GLN A 402 -0.90 -16.35 30.07
N GLY A 403 -2.19 -16.52 30.35
CA GLY A 403 -2.72 -16.54 31.72
C GLY A 403 -2.86 -15.15 32.33
N GLU A 404 -2.46 -14.98 33.61
CA GLU A 404 -2.62 -13.71 34.35
C GLU A 404 -1.85 -12.54 33.71
N ASP A 405 -0.76 -12.82 33.00
CA ASP A 405 0.08 -11.81 32.34
C ASP A 405 -0.58 -11.16 31.11
N VAL A 406 -1.63 -11.79 30.57
CA VAL A 406 -2.33 -11.32 29.35
C VAL A 406 -3.05 -10.01 29.59
N ASP A 407 -3.79 -9.91 30.70
CA ASP A 407 -4.58 -8.71 31.01
C ASP A 407 -3.69 -7.50 31.29
N GLU A 408 -2.52 -7.72 31.90
CA GLU A 408 -1.52 -6.67 32.14
C GLU A 408 -0.89 -6.22 30.82
N LYS A 409 -0.44 -7.15 29.97
CA LYS A 409 0.16 -6.83 28.67
C LYS A 409 -0.83 -6.19 27.70
N LEU A 410 -2.08 -6.64 27.70
CA LEU A 410 -3.12 -6.06 26.87
C LEU A 410 -3.44 -4.62 27.32
N LYS A 411 -3.45 -4.36 28.64
CA LYS A 411 -3.55 -2.99 29.17
C LYS A 411 -2.36 -2.13 28.78
N GLU A 412 -1.14 -2.65 28.89
CA GLU A 412 0.07 -1.94 28.46
C GLU A 412 -0.01 -1.56 26.97
N TYR A 413 -0.44 -2.48 26.10
CA TYR A 413 -0.62 -2.18 24.69
C TYR A 413 -1.77 -1.21 24.42
N LEU A 414 -2.88 -1.34 25.14
CA LEU A 414 -3.99 -0.41 25.03
C LEU A 414 -3.57 0.99 25.49
N ASP A 415 -2.74 1.10 26.53
CA ASP A 415 -2.24 2.37 27.03
C ASP A 415 -1.13 2.94 26.14
N GLU A 416 -0.28 2.11 25.55
CA GLU A 416 0.69 2.51 24.51
C GLU A 416 -0.06 3.02 23.27
N PHE A 417 -1.10 2.30 22.84
CA PHE A 417 -1.95 2.69 21.72
C PHE A 417 -2.75 3.95 22.03
N LYS A 418 -3.30 4.09 23.24
CA LYS A 418 -3.97 5.31 23.70
C LYS A 418 -3.00 6.48 23.73
N ASN A 419 -1.83 6.33 24.35
CA ASN A 419 -0.83 7.39 24.43
C ASN A 419 -0.28 7.79 23.06
N LYS A 420 -0.14 6.84 22.11
CA LYS A 420 0.19 7.13 20.70
C LYS A 420 -0.88 7.93 19.97
N ASN A 421 -2.13 7.88 20.43
CA ASN A 421 -3.29 8.52 19.81
C ASN A 421 -3.93 9.65 20.65
N LEU A 422 -3.46 9.89 21.88
CA LEU A 422 -4.07 10.82 22.85
C LEU A 422 -3.79 12.29 22.50
N SER A 423 -2.74 12.57 21.73
CA SER A 423 -2.45 13.91 21.22
C SER A 423 -3.46 14.42 20.19
N SER A 424 -4.35 13.55 19.69
CA SER A 424 -5.07 13.80 18.44
C SER A 424 -6.58 14.01 18.58
N GLY A 425 -7.20 13.82 19.76
CA GLY A 425 -8.64 14.06 19.99
C GLY A 425 -9.65 13.18 19.19
N ALA A 426 -9.29 12.73 17.99
CA ALA A 426 -10.08 11.94 17.06
C ALA A 426 -9.93 10.42 17.26
N GLY A 427 -8.83 9.98 17.89
CA GLY A 427 -8.68 8.60 18.33
C GLY A 427 -9.73 8.21 19.36
N TYR A 428 -10.17 9.17 20.18
CA TYR A 428 -11.25 8.97 21.15
C TYR A 428 -12.58 8.60 20.46
N ASP A 429 -12.92 9.24 19.34
CA ASP A 429 -14.19 8.98 18.65
C ASP A 429 -14.22 7.62 17.94
N VAL A 430 -13.11 7.21 17.32
CA VAL A 430 -12.99 5.88 16.70
C VAL A 430 -12.95 4.78 17.75
N ILE A 431 -12.24 4.99 18.86
CA ILE A 431 -12.20 4.03 19.98
C ILE A 431 -13.58 3.94 20.63
N LYS A 432 -14.25 5.06 20.86
CA LYS A 432 -15.61 5.08 21.41
C LYS A 432 -16.61 4.36 20.49
N GLN A 433 -16.52 4.55 19.18
CA GLN A 433 -17.32 3.79 18.22
C GLN A 433 -17.02 2.29 18.25
N LYS A 434 -15.74 1.89 18.32
CA LYS A 434 -15.35 0.48 18.45
C LYS A 434 -15.81 -0.12 19.79
N ASP A 435 -15.68 0.61 20.89
CA ASP A 435 -16.13 0.18 22.21
C ASP A 435 -17.65 0.05 22.29
N GLU A 436 -18.39 0.98 21.65
CA GLU A 436 -19.84 0.88 21.49
C GLU A 436 -20.24 -0.34 20.64
N LEU A 437 -19.52 -0.61 19.53
CA LEU A 437 -19.76 -1.79 18.70
C LEU A 437 -19.46 -3.10 19.44
N ILE A 438 -18.35 -3.17 20.18
CA ILE A 438 -17.99 -4.33 21.01
C ILE A 438 -19.05 -4.55 22.09
N ARG A 439 -19.52 -3.47 22.73
CA ARG A 439 -20.60 -3.53 23.71
C ARG A 439 -21.89 -4.06 23.08
N ASP A 440 -22.25 -3.60 21.89
CA ASP A 440 -23.44 -4.07 21.17
C ASP A 440 -23.33 -5.55 20.81
N LEU A 441 -22.19 -5.98 20.24
CA LEU A 441 -21.91 -7.38 19.94
C LEU A 441 -21.96 -8.27 21.19
N ASN A 442 -21.45 -7.79 22.34
CA ASN A 442 -21.52 -8.52 23.60
C ASN A 442 -22.96 -8.65 24.11
N ILE A 443 -23.79 -7.61 23.96
CA ILE A 443 -25.22 -7.66 24.28
C ILE A 443 -25.95 -8.64 23.37
N GLN A 444 -25.65 -8.64 22.06
CA GLN A 444 -26.21 -9.59 21.10
C GLN A 444 -25.83 -11.03 21.46
N ASN A 445 -24.56 -11.29 21.76
CA ASN A 445 -24.08 -12.61 22.19
C ASN A 445 -24.72 -13.08 23.49
N ALA A 446 -24.89 -12.20 24.48
CA ALA A 446 -25.59 -12.53 25.72
C ALA A 446 -27.08 -12.86 25.46
N THR A 447 -27.72 -12.10 24.57
CA THR A 447 -29.12 -12.32 24.18
C THR A 447 -29.30 -13.63 23.41
N LEU A 448 -28.39 -13.95 22.49
CA LEU A 448 -28.37 -15.24 21.78
C LEU A 448 -28.17 -16.39 22.76
N LYS A 449 -27.21 -16.29 23.70
CA LYS A 449 -27.00 -17.31 24.73
C LYS A 449 -28.25 -17.54 25.58
N ASN A 450 -28.89 -16.48 26.05
CA ASN A 450 -30.15 -16.57 26.79
C ASN A 450 -31.26 -17.23 25.94
N SER A 451 -31.34 -16.91 24.65
CA SER A 451 -32.32 -17.53 23.74
C SER A 451 -32.04 -19.04 23.54
N ILE A 452 -30.77 -19.42 23.40
CA ILE A 452 -30.35 -20.83 23.32
C ILE A 452 -30.66 -21.58 24.62
N ASP A 453 -30.43 -20.96 25.77
CA ASP A 453 -30.71 -21.56 27.07
C ASP A 453 -32.21 -21.69 27.34
N GLN A 454 -33.01 -20.71 26.90
CA GLN A 454 -34.48 -20.82 26.90
C GLN A 454 -34.96 -21.98 26.02
N LEU A 455 -34.42 -22.13 24.80
CA LEU A 455 -34.76 -23.24 23.91
C LEU A 455 -34.32 -24.61 24.46
N LYS A 456 -33.19 -24.66 25.18
CA LYS A 456 -32.77 -25.88 25.89
C LYS A 456 -33.70 -26.23 27.06
N ASN A 457 -34.12 -25.22 27.82
CA ASN A 457 -34.98 -25.40 29.00
C ASN A 457 -36.46 -25.62 28.65
N GLN A 458 -36.87 -25.35 27.41
CA GLN A 458 -38.22 -25.67 26.89
C GLN A 458 -38.40 -27.14 26.48
N LYS A 459 -37.35 -27.97 26.55
CA LYS A 459 -37.47 -29.41 26.25
C LYS A 459 -38.00 -30.16 27.47
N VAL A 460 -39.14 -30.83 27.29
CA VAL A 460 -39.70 -31.77 28.29
C VAL A 460 -38.64 -32.82 28.65
N ASN A 461 -38.32 -32.96 29.94
CA ASN A 461 -37.35 -33.96 30.40
C ASN A 461 -37.92 -35.38 30.26
N ALA A 462 -37.69 -35.98 29.09
CA ALA A 462 -38.20 -37.30 28.72
C ALA A 462 -37.79 -38.41 29.71
N ARG A 463 -36.61 -38.28 30.36
CA ARG A 463 -36.14 -39.25 31.36
C ARG A 463 -37.01 -39.22 32.62
N THR A 464 -37.30 -38.04 33.14
CA THR A 464 -38.16 -37.89 34.33
C THR A 464 -39.59 -38.37 34.01
N LEU A 465 -40.11 -37.99 32.84
CA LEU A 465 -41.44 -38.40 32.39
C LEU A 465 -41.56 -39.93 32.25
N ALA A 466 -40.58 -40.57 31.60
CA ALA A 466 -40.54 -42.03 31.45
C ALA A 466 -40.49 -42.74 32.81
N SER A 467 -39.67 -42.24 33.74
CA SER A 467 -39.58 -42.84 35.08
C SER A 467 -40.87 -42.72 35.89
N THR A 468 -41.62 -41.61 35.73
CA THR A 468 -42.91 -41.43 36.42
C THR A 468 -44.01 -42.29 35.81
N ILE A 469 -44.04 -42.41 34.48
CA ILE A 469 -45.04 -43.22 33.77
C ILE A 469 -44.82 -44.71 34.06
N ALA A 470 -43.58 -45.20 34.02
CA ALA A 470 -43.24 -46.59 34.33
C ALA A 470 -43.68 -47.01 35.75
N LEU A 471 -43.75 -46.07 36.70
CA LEU A 471 -44.14 -46.35 38.09
C LEU A 471 -45.65 -46.44 38.29
N HIS A 472 -46.44 -45.73 37.47
CA HIS A 472 -47.91 -45.65 37.61
C HIS A 472 -48.67 -46.45 36.56
N TYR A 473 -48.02 -46.80 35.45
CA TYR A 473 -48.60 -47.49 34.29
C TYR A 473 -47.67 -48.63 33.85
N PRO A 474 -47.65 -49.77 34.58
CA PRO A 474 -46.81 -50.92 34.25
C PRO A 474 -47.13 -51.55 32.88
N GLU A 475 -48.29 -51.24 32.30
CA GLU A 475 -48.70 -51.62 30.95
C GLU A 475 -47.97 -50.90 29.81
N VAL A 476 -47.26 -49.80 30.10
CA VAL A 476 -46.53 -48.99 29.10
C VAL A 476 -45.09 -49.47 29.00
N GLU A 477 -44.65 -49.82 27.79
CA GLU A 477 -43.30 -50.30 27.49
C GLU A 477 -42.34 -49.15 27.18
N SER A 478 -42.77 -48.19 26.36
CA SER A 478 -41.95 -47.04 25.98
C SER A 478 -42.81 -45.83 25.64
N ILE A 479 -42.18 -44.65 25.69
CA ILE A 479 -42.83 -43.38 25.33
C ILE A 479 -41.90 -42.58 24.42
N GLU A 480 -42.49 -41.91 23.43
CA GLU A 480 -41.81 -40.95 22.57
C GLU A 480 -42.47 -39.58 22.72
N VAL A 481 -41.66 -38.56 23.02
CA VAL A 481 -42.13 -37.17 23.16
C VAL A 481 -41.78 -36.42 21.89
N LEU A 482 -42.81 -35.95 21.18
CA LEU A 482 -42.71 -35.24 19.92
C LEU A 482 -43.19 -33.80 20.11
N SER A 483 -42.45 -32.85 19.56
CA SER A 483 -42.87 -31.45 19.46
C SER A 483 -43.01 -31.08 17.98
N GLY A 484 -44.17 -30.58 17.58
CA GLY A 484 -44.43 -30.25 16.17
C GLY A 484 -45.45 -29.13 16.01
N VAL A 485 -45.66 -28.67 14.78
CA VAL A 485 -46.60 -27.58 14.46
C VAL A 485 -47.89 -28.17 13.88
N HIS A 486 -49.05 -27.63 14.25
CA HIS A 486 -50.34 -28.11 13.75
C HIS A 486 -51.01 -27.07 12.86
N ALA A 487 -51.11 -27.35 11.57
CA ALA A 487 -51.85 -26.50 10.64
C ALA A 487 -53.23 -27.09 10.36
N GLN A 488 -54.27 -26.25 10.34
CA GLN A 488 -55.62 -26.61 9.90
C GLN A 488 -56.27 -25.43 9.16
N ASN A 489 -56.75 -25.67 7.93
CA ASN A 489 -57.45 -24.68 7.08
C ASN A 489 -56.76 -23.31 7.03
N ASP A 490 -55.52 -23.25 6.51
CA ASP A 490 -54.68 -22.04 6.39
C ASP A 490 -54.29 -21.32 7.70
N GLN A 491 -54.73 -21.82 8.86
CA GLN A 491 -54.26 -21.36 10.15
C GLN A 491 -53.22 -22.34 10.70
N VAL A 492 -51.99 -21.87 10.81
CA VAL A 492 -50.94 -22.55 11.57
C VAL A 492 -51.21 -22.29 13.05
N ASN A 493 -51.76 -23.29 13.75
CA ASN A 493 -51.86 -23.25 15.20
C ASN A 493 -50.48 -23.53 15.80
N ASP A 494 -50.21 -22.84 16.91
CA ASP A 494 -48.96 -22.93 17.66
C ASP A 494 -48.67 -24.37 18.14
N THR A 495 -47.42 -24.60 18.51
CA THR A 495 -46.78 -25.91 18.73
C THR A 495 -47.64 -26.92 19.54
N ILE A 496 -47.73 -28.16 19.08
CA ILE A 496 -48.38 -29.31 19.75
C ILE A 496 -47.32 -30.24 20.34
N PHE A 497 -47.54 -30.67 21.59
CA PHE A 497 -46.82 -31.79 22.18
C PHE A 497 -47.60 -33.08 21.94
N ALA A 498 -46.98 -34.04 21.27
CA ALA A 498 -47.53 -35.36 21.06
C ALA A 498 -46.72 -36.39 21.85
N LEU A 499 -47.43 -37.26 22.57
CA LEU A 499 -46.86 -38.41 23.25
C LEU A 499 -47.29 -39.67 22.48
N ALA A 500 -46.35 -40.40 21.89
CA ALA A 500 -46.62 -41.74 21.38
C ALA A 500 -46.29 -42.75 22.48
N VAL A 501 -47.21 -43.68 22.73
CA VAL A 501 -47.12 -44.65 23.83
C VAL A 501 -47.14 -46.06 23.25
N HIS A 502 -46.09 -46.83 23.56
CA HIS A 502 -46.00 -48.26 23.24
C HIS A 502 -46.44 -49.08 24.44
N TYR A 503 -47.30 -50.07 24.21
CA TYR A 503 -47.86 -50.94 25.25
C TYR A 503 -47.30 -52.35 25.11
N PHE A 504 -47.11 -53.06 26.22
CA PHE A 504 -46.72 -54.48 26.16
C PHE A 504 -47.84 -55.31 25.51
N ASP A 505 -47.51 -56.07 24.46
CA ASP A 505 -48.45 -56.94 23.74
C ASP A 505 -49.08 -58.04 24.61
N SER A 506 -48.49 -58.34 25.77
CA SER A 506 -48.94 -59.37 26.70
C SER A 506 -50.11 -58.96 27.61
N LEU A 507 -50.56 -57.71 27.57
CA LEU A 507 -51.58 -57.17 28.49
C LEU A 507 -52.82 -56.70 27.73
N GLU A 508 -53.99 -57.24 28.10
CA GLU A 508 -55.28 -56.80 27.55
C GLU A 508 -55.73 -55.52 28.26
N VAL A 509 -55.43 -54.36 27.65
CA VAL A 509 -55.62 -53.03 28.27
C VAL A 509 -56.57 -52.18 27.44
N ASP A 510 -57.46 -51.46 28.12
CA ASP A 510 -58.25 -50.38 27.54
C ASP A 510 -57.35 -49.16 27.25
N LYS A 511 -56.65 -49.23 26.10
CA LYS A 511 -55.66 -48.23 25.65
C LYS A 511 -56.23 -46.81 25.60
N LEU A 512 -57.54 -46.65 25.30
CA LEU A 512 -58.20 -45.34 25.24
C LEU A 512 -58.30 -44.69 26.61
N LYS A 513 -58.67 -45.47 27.63
CA LYS A 513 -58.81 -44.99 29.01
C LYS A 513 -57.46 -44.66 29.64
N VAL A 514 -56.41 -45.42 29.33
CA VAL A 514 -55.04 -45.15 29.80
C VAL A 514 -54.46 -43.90 29.12
N ASN A 515 -54.64 -43.77 27.80
CA ASN A 515 -54.22 -42.57 27.06
C ASN A 515 -54.88 -41.28 27.57
N GLU A 516 -56.17 -41.30 27.92
CA GLU A 516 -56.85 -40.13 28.49
C GLU A 516 -56.26 -39.73 29.86
N LYS A 517 -55.90 -40.71 30.70
CA LYS A 517 -55.24 -40.42 31.99
C LYS A 517 -53.84 -39.85 31.79
N LEU A 518 -53.05 -40.44 30.89
CA LEU A 518 -51.72 -39.95 30.53
C LEU A 518 -51.77 -38.54 29.94
N ARG A 519 -52.75 -38.26 29.08
CA ARG A 519 -52.99 -36.92 28.51
C ARG A 519 -53.19 -35.89 29.61
N ARG A 520 -54.09 -36.15 30.57
CA ARG A 520 -54.37 -35.24 31.68
C ARG A 520 -53.17 -35.05 32.61
N GLN A 521 -52.42 -36.12 32.88
CA GLN A 521 -51.22 -36.02 33.71
C GLN A 521 -50.14 -35.17 33.05
N LEU A 522 -49.92 -35.36 31.74
CA LEU A 522 -48.95 -34.59 30.98
C LEU A 522 -49.38 -33.12 30.86
N GLU A 523 -50.69 -32.85 30.70
CA GLU A 523 -51.24 -31.49 30.77
C GLU A 523 -50.95 -30.82 32.13
N ILE A 524 -51.09 -31.53 33.25
CA ILE A 524 -50.78 -30.94 34.57
C ILE A 524 -49.28 -30.65 34.70
N GLN A 525 -48.41 -31.58 34.30
CA GLN A 525 -46.96 -31.40 34.40
C GLN A 525 -46.42 -30.29 33.50
N LEU A 526 -46.94 -30.16 32.28
CA LEU A 526 -46.58 -29.08 31.37
C LEU A 526 -47.08 -27.72 31.86
N LYS A 527 -48.21 -27.69 32.59
CA LYS A 527 -48.73 -26.48 33.23
C LYS A 527 -47.83 -26.03 34.38
N ASP A 528 -47.38 -26.95 35.22
CA ASP A 528 -46.45 -26.67 36.31
C ASP A 528 -45.08 -26.18 35.80
N GLN A 529 -44.66 -26.62 34.62
CA GLN A 529 -43.44 -26.15 33.94
C GLN A 529 -43.64 -24.83 33.17
N ASN A 530 -44.83 -24.22 33.22
CA ASN A 530 -45.18 -23.01 32.46
C ASN A 530 -45.06 -23.17 30.93
N LEU A 531 -45.08 -24.42 30.44
CA LEU A 531 -44.94 -24.80 29.03
C LEU A 531 -46.30 -25.02 28.34
N LEU A 532 -47.42 -24.64 28.97
CA LEU A 532 -48.77 -24.92 28.47
C LEU A 532 -49.52 -23.68 27.99
N GLY A 533 -48.86 -22.52 27.94
CA GLY A 533 -49.49 -21.24 27.60
C GLY A 533 -50.37 -21.29 26.34
N ASN A 534 -49.96 -22.04 25.31
CA ASN A 534 -50.68 -22.21 24.03
C ASN A 534 -50.68 -23.65 23.47
N PHE A 535 -50.16 -24.65 24.18
CA PHE A 535 -49.81 -25.96 23.61
C PHE A 535 -50.95 -26.99 23.79
N LYS A 536 -51.31 -27.73 22.73
CA LYS A 536 -52.24 -28.87 22.82
C LYS A 536 -51.46 -30.16 23.06
N VAL A 537 -51.96 -31.01 23.96
CA VAL A 537 -51.38 -32.34 24.22
C VAL A 537 -52.21 -33.40 23.50
N LYS A 538 -51.56 -34.28 22.74
CA LYS A 538 -52.20 -35.45 22.13
C LYS A 538 -51.43 -36.72 22.48
N VAL A 539 -52.15 -37.77 22.83
CA VAL A 539 -51.57 -39.09 23.12
C VAL A 539 -52.03 -40.07 22.05
N TYR A 540 -51.08 -40.74 21.40
CA TYR A 540 -51.35 -41.70 20.34
C TYR A 540 -50.82 -43.09 20.71
N ASN A 541 -51.53 -44.11 20.25
CA ASN A 541 -50.99 -45.47 20.22
C ASN A 541 -50.10 -45.56 18.99
N GLN A 542 -48.89 -46.09 19.16
CA GLN A 542 -48.04 -46.45 18.04
C GLN A 542 -48.44 -47.81 17.47
#